data_AF-A0A418XVH6-F1
#
_entry.id   AF-A0A418XVH6-F1
#
_cell.length_a   1.000
_cell.length_b   1.000
_cell.length_c   1.000
_cell.angle_alpha   90.00
_cell.angle_beta   90.00
_cell.angle_gamma   90.00
#
_symmetry.space_group_name_H-M   'P 1'
#
loop_
_entity.id
_entity.type
_entity.pdbx_description
1 polymer ?
#
loop_
_entity_poly.entity_id
_entity_poly.type
_entity_poly.pdbx_seq_one_letter_code
_entity_poly.pdbx_strand_id
1 'polypeptide(L)'
;MDVLSRADSREAQFRQAIRDSTRLPTAEKLVLLNQLRLRLAAVQMKGGRMNQARETLREVDTASPAAPQASLLMAESYRLSGQPNAARDWFLRAAHHYPYRPVTLEGLISAAHDEQKQNPGVAAALYSEIDKQSRYALGQLDQLQHAGRVDPMDIIFPSRLDDAVRKTVLRRALRHPQHNLLEQTGQLRESVSAMLTLQQRHKTLNRELNALVQQLADYQQQRIALQQQWERGQQQATALTEQLIPNDFSNEQMAIRQTLTRLRNQLTRQQSRLAFIEQSQQTLPAITRKLEMQLQNLNDTARSQLQSSLAAVTQVLDETLAQYRTILIHMLAESQLQRSELLLLSQGRH
;
A
#
# COMPACT_ATOMS: atom_id res chain seq x y z
N MET A 1 22.85 -24.85 -40.02
CA MET A 1 23.86 -25.05 -38.95
C MET A 1 23.91 -23.91 -37.92
N ASP A 2 23.47 -22.68 -38.24
CA ASP A 2 23.65 -21.50 -37.37
C ASP A 2 22.65 -21.37 -36.19
N VAL A 3 21.52 -22.09 -36.22
CA VAL A 3 20.50 -22.06 -35.13
C VAL A 3 20.87 -22.99 -33.97
N LEU A 4 21.43 -24.17 -34.27
CA LEU A 4 21.82 -25.16 -33.28
C LEU A 4 23.07 -24.71 -32.51
N SER A 5 24.07 -24.14 -33.19
CA SER A 5 25.27 -23.57 -32.55
C SER A 5 24.95 -22.42 -31.60
N ARG A 6 24.00 -21.55 -31.96
CA ARG A 6 23.52 -20.45 -31.10
C ARG A 6 22.68 -20.95 -29.92
N ALA A 7 21.90 -22.02 -30.09
CA ALA A 7 21.15 -22.65 -29.01
C ALA A 7 22.11 -23.27 -27.98
N ASP A 8 23.15 -23.97 -28.44
CA ASP A 8 24.17 -24.59 -27.58
C ASP A 8 24.96 -23.56 -26.77
N SER A 9 25.35 -22.44 -27.40
CA SER A 9 26.03 -21.33 -26.71
C SER A 9 25.13 -20.69 -25.63
N ARG A 10 23.85 -20.45 -25.92
CA ARG A 10 22.89 -19.89 -24.96
C ARG A 10 22.57 -20.87 -23.83
N GLU A 11 22.50 -22.16 -24.13
CA GLU A 11 22.30 -23.21 -23.12
C GLU A 11 23.45 -23.22 -22.11
N ALA A 12 24.69 -23.15 -22.58
CA ALA A 12 25.88 -23.08 -21.73
C ALA A 12 25.88 -21.83 -20.83
N GLN A 13 25.49 -20.67 -21.39
CA GLN A 13 25.35 -19.41 -20.64
C GLN A 13 24.30 -19.52 -19.52
N PHE A 14 23.13 -20.10 -19.80
CA PHE A 14 22.09 -20.28 -18.78
C PHE A 14 22.50 -21.28 -17.70
N ARG A 15 23.19 -22.37 -18.05
CA ARG A 15 23.74 -23.32 -17.07
C ARG A 15 24.77 -22.65 -16.17
N GLN A 16 25.63 -21.81 -16.74
CA GLN A 16 26.59 -21.03 -15.97
C GLN A 16 25.90 -20.04 -15.03
N ALA A 17 24.93 -19.27 -15.53
CA ALA A 17 24.14 -18.35 -14.72
C ALA A 17 23.39 -19.05 -13.57
N ILE A 18 22.87 -20.26 -13.80
CA ILE A 18 22.25 -21.08 -12.75
C ILE A 18 23.27 -21.44 -11.66
N ARG A 19 24.48 -21.88 -12.05
CA ARG A 19 25.56 -22.16 -11.08
C ARG A 19 25.94 -20.92 -10.30
N ASP A 20 26.08 -19.78 -10.95
CA ASP A 20 26.49 -18.53 -10.32
C ASP A 20 25.39 -17.96 -9.40
N SER A 21 24.11 -18.19 -9.75
CA SER A 21 22.95 -17.78 -8.92
C SER A 21 22.90 -18.43 -7.55
N THR A 22 23.67 -19.51 -7.32
CA THR A 22 23.74 -20.17 -6.01
C THR A 22 24.31 -19.28 -4.91
N ARG A 23 25.07 -18.24 -5.30
CA ARG A 23 25.71 -17.24 -4.43
C ARG A 23 24.78 -16.08 -4.04
N LEU A 24 23.58 -16.00 -4.63
CA LEU A 24 22.62 -14.95 -4.33
C LEU A 24 21.92 -15.16 -2.97
N PRO A 25 21.45 -14.08 -2.33
CA PRO A 25 20.54 -14.13 -1.18
C PRO A 25 19.32 -15.03 -1.44
N THR A 26 18.82 -15.69 -0.40
CA THR A 26 17.78 -16.75 -0.49
C THR A 26 16.54 -16.36 -1.30
N ALA A 27 16.02 -15.14 -1.11
CA ALA A 27 14.81 -14.68 -1.80
C ALA A 27 15.04 -14.43 -3.30
N GLU A 28 16.14 -13.75 -3.64
CA GLU A 28 16.55 -13.47 -5.02
C GLU A 28 16.89 -14.75 -5.76
N LYS A 29 17.62 -15.64 -5.08
CA LYS A 29 17.93 -16.98 -5.57
C LYS A 29 16.68 -17.75 -5.96
N LEU A 30 15.64 -17.77 -5.11
CA LEU A 30 14.42 -18.54 -5.39
C LEU A 30 13.68 -18.03 -6.64
N VAL A 31 13.58 -16.72 -6.84
CA VAL A 31 12.89 -16.14 -8.01
C VAL A 31 13.73 -16.28 -9.27
N LEU A 32 14.99 -15.87 -9.20
CA LEU A 32 15.88 -15.80 -10.37
C LEU A 32 16.27 -17.19 -10.87
N LEU A 33 16.57 -18.13 -9.97
CA LEU A 33 16.91 -19.51 -10.33
C LEU A 33 15.78 -20.18 -11.11
N ASN A 34 14.54 -20.06 -10.63
CA ASN A 34 13.38 -20.66 -11.29
C ASN A 34 13.10 -20.00 -12.65
N GLN A 35 13.32 -18.70 -12.79
CA GLN A 35 13.21 -18.02 -14.09
C GLN A 35 14.33 -18.45 -15.06
N LEU A 36 15.56 -18.63 -14.58
CA LEU A 36 16.66 -19.15 -15.40
C LEU A 36 16.38 -20.57 -15.87
N ARG A 37 15.84 -21.44 -15.00
CA ARG A 37 15.40 -22.79 -15.36
C ARG A 37 14.32 -22.79 -16.44
N LEU A 38 13.31 -21.93 -16.34
CA LEU A 38 12.31 -21.76 -17.39
C LEU A 38 12.94 -21.39 -18.74
N ARG A 39 13.86 -20.41 -18.75
CA ARG A 39 14.54 -19.96 -19.97
C ARG A 39 15.44 -21.04 -20.55
N LEU A 40 16.16 -21.77 -19.70
CA LEU A 40 17.00 -22.90 -20.09
C LEU A 40 16.14 -24.00 -20.75
N ALA A 41 15.05 -24.40 -20.11
CA ALA A 41 14.14 -25.39 -20.66
C ALA A 41 13.56 -24.96 -22.01
N ALA A 42 13.16 -23.69 -22.16
CA ALA A 42 12.68 -23.17 -23.43
C ALA A 42 13.75 -23.22 -24.55
N VAL A 43 15.02 -22.93 -24.23
CA VAL A 43 16.13 -23.09 -25.19
C VAL A 43 16.34 -24.56 -25.55
N GLN A 44 16.29 -25.47 -24.58
CA GLN A 44 16.43 -26.91 -24.81
C GLN A 44 15.30 -27.44 -25.69
N MET A 45 14.05 -27.03 -25.46
CA MET A 45 12.92 -27.38 -26.32
C MET A 45 13.10 -26.87 -27.75
N LYS A 46 13.57 -25.62 -27.93
CA LYS A 46 13.90 -25.07 -29.25
C LYS A 46 15.01 -25.85 -29.96
N GLY A 47 15.96 -26.41 -29.19
CA GLY A 47 17.01 -27.30 -29.69
C GLY A 47 16.59 -28.76 -29.88
N GLY A 48 15.31 -29.11 -29.70
CA GLY A 48 14.80 -30.47 -29.81
C GLY A 48 15.09 -31.40 -28.62
N ARG A 49 15.73 -30.88 -27.56
CA ARG A 49 16.16 -31.64 -26.37
C ARG A 49 15.04 -31.76 -25.33
N MET A 50 13.93 -32.40 -25.72
CA MET A 50 12.72 -32.46 -24.90
C MET A 50 12.92 -33.14 -23.53
N ASN A 51 13.71 -34.22 -23.45
CA ASN A 51 13.96 -34.91 -22.18
C ASN A 51 14.73 -34.03 -21.18
N GLN A 52 15.77 -33.34 -21.65
CA GLN A 52 16.55 -32.41 -20.82
C GLN A 52 15.73 -31.20 -20.37
N ALA A 53 14.86 -30.71 -21.26
CA ALA A 53 13.92 -29.65 -20.91
C ALA A 53 12.99 -30.09 -19.77
N ARG A 54 12.42 -31.30 -19.83
CA ARG A 54 11.55 -31.85 -18.78
C ARG A 54 12.29 -32.02 -17.46
N GLU A 55 13.53 -32.51 -17.48
CA GLU A 55 14.38 -32.61 -16.28
C GLU A 55 14.58 -31.23 -15.64
N THR A 56 14.94 -30.22 -16.45
CA THR A 56 15.11 -28.84 -15.99
C THR A 56 13.81 -28.25 -15.42
N LEU A 57 12.66 -28.53 -16.05
CA LEU A 57 11.35 -28.04 -15.61
C LEU A 57 10.90 -28.69 -14.30
N ARG A 58 11.27 -29.95 -14.02
CA ARG A 58 10.97 -30.63 -12.74
C ARG A 58 11.66 -29.98 -11.55
N GLU A 59 12.77 -29.29 -11.77
CA GLU A 59 13.46 -28.56 -10.71
C GLU A 59 12.81 -27.20 -10.38
N VAL A 60 11.79 -26.77 -11.13
CA VAL A 60 11.05 -25.55 -10.80
C VAL A 60 10.11 -25.81 -9.64
N ASP A 61 10.27 -25.06 -8.56
CA ASP A 61 9.42 -25.18 -7.38
C ASP A 61 7.96 -24.86 -7.71
N THR A 62 7.04 -25.76 -7.32
CA THR A 62 5.59 -25.60 -7.48
C THR A 62 5.00 -24.36 -6.82
N ALA A 63 5.62 -23.85 -5.75
CA ALA A 63 5.22 -22.62 -5.08
C ALA A 63 5.69 -21.34 -5.83
N SER A 64 6.60 -21.49 -6.78
CA SER A 64 7.22 -20.38 -7.50
C SER A 64 6.22 -19.64 -8.41
N PRO A 65 6.38 -18.32 -8.62
CA PRO A 65 5.65 -17.59 -9.66
C PRO A 65 5.87 -18.14 -11.08
N ALA A 66 6.99 -18.85 -11.30
CA ALA A 66 7.35 -19.50 -12.55
C ALA A 66 6.58 -20.81 -12.82
N ALA A 67 6.01 -21.42 -11.78
CA ALA A 67 5.53 -22.79 -11.83
C ALA A 67 4.39 -23.06 -12.83
N PRO A 68 3.38 -22.19 -13.01
CA PRO A 68 2.35 -22.40 -14.03
C PRO A 68 2.94 -22.45 -15.44
N GLN A 69 3.87 -21.54 -15.73
CA GLN A 69 4.57 -21.52 -17.02
C GLN A 69 5.40 -22.79 -17.19
N ALA A 70 6.03 -23.28 -16.12
CA ALA A 70 6.80 -24.52 -16.15
C ALA A 70 5.92 -25.73 -16.45
N SER A 71 4.74 -25.82 -15.83
CA SER A 71 3.76 -26.88 -16.09
C SER A 71 3.23 -26.83 -17.52
N LEU A 72 3.00 -25.63 -18.08
CA LEU A 72 2.58 -25.48 -19.48
C LEU A 72 3.71 -25.85 -20.46
N LEU A 73 4.96 -25.45 -20.18
CA LEU A 73 6.11 -25.90 -20.98
C LEU A 73 6.33 -27.42 -20.86
N MET A 74 6.02 -28.01 -19.70
CA MET A 74 6.04 -29.46 -19.53
C MET A 74 5.02 -30.12 -20.46
N ALA A 75 3.78 -29.64 -20.47
CA ALA A 75 2.74 -30.11 -21.39
C ALA A 75 3.17 -29.95 -22.86
N GLU A 76 3.68 -28.77 -23.22
CA GLU A 76 4.15 -28.46 -24.56
C GLU A 76 5.30 -29.37 -25.01
N SER A 77 6.21 -29.72 -24.10
CA SER A 77 7.29 -30.65 -24.41
C SER A 77 6.78 -32.03 -24.80
N TYR A 78 5.69 -32.52 -24.18
CA TYR A 78 5.05 -33.79 -24.54
C TYR A 78 4.33 -33.67 -25.88
N ARG A 79 3.65 -32.55 -26.11
CA ARG A 79 2.96 -32.27 -27.37
C ARG A 79 3.94 -32.28 -28.54
N LEU A 80 5.04 -31.53 -28.43
CA LEU A 80 6.08 -31.44 -29.47
C LEU A 80 6.82 -32.77 -29.70
N SER A 81 6.84 -33.68 -28.72
CA SER A 81 7.42 -35.02 -28.88
C SER A 81 6.43 -36.08 -29.38
N GLY A 82 5.22 -35.70 -29.80
CA GLY A 82 4.21 -36.62 -30.30
C GLY A 82 3.52 -37.47 -29.22
N GLN A 83 3.41 -36.96 -28.00
CA GLN A 83 2.74 -37.64 -26.87
C GLN A 83 1.50 -36.84 -26.42
N PRO A 84 0.42 -36.81 -27.23
CA PRO A 84 -0.73 -35.93 -26.99
C PRO A 84 -1.48 -36.24 -25.70
N ASN A 85 -1.63 -37.52 -25.33
CA ASN A 85 -2.26 -37.90 -24.06
C ASN A 85 -1.50 -37.36 -22.85
N ALA A 86 -0.17 -37.49 -22.84
CA ALA A 86 0.67 -36.96 -21.76
C ALA A 86 0.62 -35.42 -21.72
N ALA A 87 0.59 -34.76 -22.87
CA ALA A 87 0.44 -33.32 -22.96
C ALA A 87 -0.89 -32.85 -22.35
N ARG A 88 -2.01 -33.47 -22.75
CA ARG A 88 -3.35 -33.20 -22.21
C ARG A 88 -3.38 -33.36 -20.70
N ASP A 89 -2.86 -34.47 -20.17
CA ASP A 89 -2.83 -34.73 -18.73
C ASP A 89 -2.03 -33.66 -17.98
N TRP A 90 -0.96 -33.14 -18.57
CA TRP A 90 -0.19 -32.03 -17.99
C TRP A 90 -0.91 -30.69 -18.06
N PHE A 91 -1.64 -30.39 -19.14
CA PHE A 91 -2.49 -29.19 -19.20
C PHE A 91 -3.59 -29.23 -18.12
N LEU A 92 -4.25 -30.38 -17.94
CA LEU A 92 -5.22 -30.62 -16.87
C LEU A 92 -4.61 -30.45 -15.48
N ARG A 93 -3.45 -31.07 -15.23
CA ARG A 93 -2.72 -30.90 -13.96
C ARG A 93 -2.38 -29.44 -13.69
N ALA A 94 -1.93 -28.70 -14.70
CA ALA A 94 -1.60 -27.29 -14.57
C ALA A 94 -2.81 -26.45 -14.18
N ALA A 95 -3.95 -26.67 -14.83
CA ALA A 95 -5.18 -25.95 -14.53
C ALA A 95 -5.79 -26.31 -13.17
N HIS A 96 -5.71 -27.57 -12.73
CA HIS A 96 -6.16 -27.96 -11.40
C HIS A 96 -5.25 -27.46 -10.29
N HIS A 97 -3.92 -27.48 -10.50
CA HIS A 97 -2.97 -27.04 -9.50
C HIS A 97 -2.86 -25.50 -9.42
N TYR A 98 -3.12 -24.82 -10.52
CA TYR A 98 -3.18 -23.35 -10.60
C TYR A 98 -4.52 -22.90 -11.17
N PRO A 99 -5.62 -23.08 -10.41
CA PRO A 99 -6.96 -22.82 -10.90
C PRO A 99 -7.20 -21.34 -11.12
N TYR A 100 -8.18 -21.06 -11.99
CA TYR A 100 -8.68 -19.72 -12.29
C TYR A 100 -7.66 -18.79 -12.99
N ARG A 101 -6.45 -19.26 -13.30
CA ARG A 101 -5.45 -18.41 -13.97
C ARG A 101 -5.70 -18.39 -15.48
N PRO A 102 -5.75 -17.19 -16.09
CA PRO A 102 -5.90 -17.07 -17.54
C PRO A 102 -4.95 -17.97 -18.34
N VAL A 103 -3.66 -17.96 -17.98
CA VAL A 103 -2.63 -18.70 -18.70
C VAL A 103 -2.83 -20.23 -18.66
N THR A 104 -3.37 -20.78 -17.58
CA THR A 104 -3.62 -22.24 -17.49
C THR A 104 -4.93 -22.63 -18.16
N LEU A 105 -5.94 -21.75 -18.12
CA LEU A 105 -7.17 -21.91 -18.87
C LEU A 105 -6.94 -21.81 -20.38
N GLU A 106 -6.10 -20.89 -20.85
CA GLU A 106 -5.63 -20.83 -22.25
C GLU A 106 -4.91 -22.12 -22.67
N GLY A 107 -4.07 -22.67 -21.79
CA GLY A 107 -3.44 -23.98 -22.01
C GLY A 107 -4.46 -25.11 -22.19
N LEU A 108 -5.52 -25.13 -21.36
CA LEU A 108 -6.62 -26.07 -21.51
C LEU A 108 -7.40 -25.87 -22.81
N ILE A 109 -7.65 -24.62 -23.20
CA ILE A 109 -8.32 -24.29 -24.47
C ILE A 109 -7.50 -24.87 -25.61
N SER A 110 -6.18 -24.65 -25.62
CA SER A 110 -5.31 -25.24 -26.65
C SER A 110 -5.38 -26.77 -26.66
N ALA A 111 -5.37 -27.41 -25.49
CA ALA A 111 -5.49 -28.87 -25.40
C ALA A 111 -6.86 -29.39 -25.90
N ALA A 112 -7.94 -28.64 -25.66
CA ALA A 112 -9.27 -28.97 -26.15
C ALA A 112 -9.36 -28.90 -27.68
N HIS A 113 -8.75 -27.88 -28.28
CA HIS A 113 -8.66 -27.73 -29.73
C HIS A 113 -7.87 -28.88 -30.38
N ASP A 114 -6.77 -29.32 -29.76
CA ASP A 114 -5.98 -30.46 -30.26
C ASP A 114 -6.82 -31.76 -30.31
N GLU A 115 -7.73 -31.95 -29.34
CA GLU A 115 -8.61 -33.12 -29.23
C GLU A 115 -9.88 -33.00 -30.08
N GLN A 116 -10.24 -31.82 -30.59
CA GLN A 116 -11.54 -31.55 -31.23
C GLN A 116 -11.86 -32.50 -32.39
N LYS A 117 -10.85 -32.84 -33.19
CA LYS A 117 -11.00 -33.75 -34.35
C LYS A 117 -10.87 -35.23 -33.99
N GLN A 118 -10.03 -35.55 -33.00
CA GLN A 118 -9.70 -36.93 -32.66
C GLN A 118 -10.69 -37.51 -31.65
N ASN A 119 -10.99 -36.76 -30.59
CA ASN A 119 -11.84 -37.16 -29.48
C ASN A 119 -12.78 -36.01 -29.08
N PRO A 120 -13.88 -35.78 -29.82
CA PRO A 120 -14.79 -34.65 -29.57
C PRO A 120 -15.41 -34.68 -28.16
N GLY A 121 -15.64 -35.87 -27.58
CA GLY A 121 -16.11 -36.00 -26.21
C GLY A 121 -15.09 -35.51 -25.16
N VAL A 122 -13.80 -35.76 -25.40
CA VAL A 122 -12.73 -35.26 -24.52
C VAL A 122 -12.60 -33.75 -24.67
N ALA A 123 -12.63 -33.23 -25.90
CA ALA A 123 -12.63 -31.79 -26.14
C ALA A 123 -13.80 -31.09 -25.42
N ALA A 124 -15.02 -31.64 -25.51
CA ALA A 124 -16.19 -31.11 -24.81
C ALA A 124 -16.02 -31.12 -23.28
N ALA A 125 -15.41 -32.16 -22.71
CA ALA A 125 -15.11 -32.22 -21.27
C ALA A 125 -14.08 -31.16 -20.85
N LEU A 126 -13.03 -30.94 -21.65
CA LEU A 126 -12.03 -29.90 -21.40
C LEU A 126 -12.65 -28.49 -21.45
N TYR A 127 -13.48 -28.20 -22.45
CA TYR A 127 -14.23 -26.93 -22.50
C TYR A 127 -15.18 -26.78 -21.30
N SER A 128 -15.81 -27.88 -20.84
CA SER A 128 -16.66 -27.83 -19.64
C SER A 128 -15.90 -27.49 -18.36
N GLU A 129 -14.64 -27.93 -18.23
CA GLU A 129 -13.80 -27.57 -17.08
C GLU A 129 -13.41 -26.08 -17.12
N ILE A 130 -13.14 -25.54 -18.31
CA ILE A 130 -12.88 -24.10 -18.51
C ILE A 130 -14.10 -23.26 -18.15
N ASP A 131 -15.31 -23.67 -18.58
CA ASP A 131 -16.58 -23.00 -18.25
C ASP A 131 -16.77 -22.98 -16.72
N LYS A 132 -16.60 -24.13 -16.06
CA LYS A 132 -16.74 -24.27 -14.61
C LYS A 132 -15.78 -23.35 -13.84
N GLN A 133 -14.49 -23.38 -14.18
CA GLN A 133 -13.50 -22.55 -13.48
C GLN A 133 -13.72 -21.05 -13.74
N SER A 134 -14.04 -20.67 -14.99
CA SER A 134 -14.31 -19.29 -15.36
C SER A 134 -15.53 -18.73 -14.62
N ARG A 135 -16.65 -19.48 -14.55
CA ARG A 135 -17.85 -19.08 -13.80
C ARG A 135 -17.59 -18.95 -12.31
N TYR A 136 -16.87 -19.89 -11.71
CA TYR A 136 -16.53 -19.81 -10.30
C TYR A 136 -15.72 -18.56 -10.00
N ALA A 137 -14.67 -18.30 -10.78
CA ALA A 137 -13.86 -17.11 -10.62
C ALA A 137 -14.67 -15.82 -10.80
N LEU A 138 -15.55 -15.75 -11.82
CA LEU A 138 -16.45 -14.62 -12.02
C LEU A 138 -17.38 -14.39 -10.82
N GLY A 139 -17.97 -15.45 -10.27
CA GLY A 139 -18.80 -15.35 -9.08
C GLY A 139 -18.05 -14.83 -7.85
N GLN A 140 -16.76 -15.17 -7.71
CA GLN A 140 -15.90 -14.60 -6.67
C GLN A 140 -15.61 -13.10 -6.93
N LEU A 141 -15.45 -12.68 -8.19
CA LEU A 141 -15.30 -11.26 -8.54
C LEU A 141 -16.60 -10.47 -8.30
N ASP A 142 -17.77 -11.07 -8.48
CA ASP A 142 -19.06 -10.45 -8.18
C ASP A 142 -19.26 -10.20 -6.68
N GLN A 143 -18.70 -11.07 -5.82
CA GLN A 143 -18.72 -10.88 -4.37
C GLN A 143 -17.87 -9.67 -3.95
N LEU A 144 -16.77 -9.39 -4.64
CA LEU A 144 -15.92 -8.23 -4.37
C LEU A 144 -16.60 -6.89 -4.69
N GLN A 145 -17.54 -6.89 -5.63
CA GLN A 145 -18.14 -5.66 -6.16
C GLN A 145 -19.53 -5.36 -5.57
N HIS A 146 -19.97 -6.09 -4.54
CA HIS A 146 -21.34 -6.00 -3.99
C HIS A 146 -21.76 -4.60 -3.47
N ALA A 147 -20.82 -3.66 -3.26
CA ALA A 147 -21.09 -2.27 -2.87
C ALA A 147 -20.73 -1.22 -3.93
N GLY A 148 -20.40 -1.63 -5.17
CA GLY A 148 -19.95 -0.73 -6.24
C GLY A 148 -18.55 -0.14 -6.04
N ARG A 149 -17.86 -0.51 -4.95
CA ARG A 149 -16.45 -0.19 -4.69
C ARG A 149 -15.75 -1.42 -4.14
N VAL A 150 -14.54 -1.65 -4.63
CA VAL A 150 -13.67 -2.72 -4.13
C VAL A 150 -12.98 -2.22 -2.87
N ASP A 151 -13.12 -2.94 -1.76
CA ASP A 151 -12.28 -2.68 -0.60
C ASP A 151 -10.88 -3.28 -0.86
N PRO A 152 -9.81 -2.47 -0.92
CA PRO A 152 -8.46 -2.99 -1.09
C PRO A 152 -8.07 -4.03 -0.04
N MET A 153 -8.63 -3.95 1.16
CA MET A 153 -8.33 -4.87 2.27
C MET A 153 -8.82 -6.29 1.98
N ASP A 154 -9.94 -6.45 1.28
CA ASP A 154 -10.49 -7.75 0.90
C ASP A 154 -9.61 -8.49 -0.12
N ILE A 155 -8.68 -7.78 -0.78
CA ILE A 155 -7.78 -8.34 -1.78
C ILE A 155 -6.36 -8.48 -1.22
N ILE A 156 -5.85 -7.44 -0.55
CA ILE A 156 -4.50 -7.39 0.00
C ILE A 156 -4.34 -8.40 1.15
N PHE A 157 -5.35 -8.52 2.01
CA PHE A 157 -5.33 -9.44 3.15
C PHE A 157 -6.18 -10.69 2.91
N PRO A 158 -5.94 -11.80 3.64
CA PRO A 158 -6.81 -12.97 3.56
C PRO A 158 -8.24 -12.59 3.93
N SER A 159 -9.19 -12.94 3.06
CA SER A 159 -10.58 -12.50 3.15
C SER A 159 -11.52 -13.68 2.86
N ARG A 160 -12.81 -13.37 2.62
CA ARG A 160 -13.82 -14.37 2.24
C ARG A 160 -13.63 -14.95 0.83
N LEU A 161 -12.72 -14.36 0.04
CA LEU A 161 -12.43 -14.84 -1.30
C LEU A 161 -11.66 -16.15 -1.30
N ASP A 162 -11.92 -16.94 -2.33
CA ASP A 162 -11.05 -18.04 -2.71
C ASP A 162 -9.59 -17.54 -2.86
N ASP A 163 -8.68 -18.19 -2.15
CA ASP A 163 -7.28 -17.78 -2.08
C ASP A 163 -6.58 -17.81 -3.45
N ALA A 164 -6.94 -18.74 -4.33
CA ALA A 164 -6.37 -18.83 -5.66
C ALA A 164 -6.86 -17.68 -6.58
N VAL A 165 -8.15 -17.31 -6.48
CA VAL A 165 -8.69 -16.14 -7.19
C VAL A 165 -8.02 -14.87 -6.69
N ARG A 166 -7.96 -14.67 -5.37
CA ARG A 166 -7.33 -13.51 -4.74
C ARG A 166 -5.84 -13.37 -5.13
N LYS A 167 -5.07 -14.46 -5.03
CA LYS A 167 -3.66 -14.49 -5.46
C LYS A 167 -3.50 -14.17 -6.94
N THR A 168 -4.45 -14.56 -7.79
CA THR A 168 -4.42 -14.25 -9.22
C THR A 168 -4.63 -12.76 -9.46
N VAL A 169 -5.61 -12.14 -8.79
CA VAL A 169 -5.84 -10.69 -8.83
C VAL A 169 -4.60 -9.93 -8.35
N LEU A 170 -4.06 -10.28 -7.18
CA LEU A 170 -2.87 -9.64 -6.62
C LEU A 170 -1.68 -9.72 -7.56
N ARG A 171 -1.37 -10.90 -8.11
CA ARG A 171 -0.25 -11.05 -9.06
C ARG A 171 -0.41 -10.18 -10.31
N ARG A 172 -1.64 -9.98 -10.77
CA ARG A 172 -1.93 -9.11 -11.92
C ARG A 172 -1.77 -7.65 -11.55
N ALA A 173 -2.27 -7.23 -10.40
CA ALA A 173 -2.13 -5.86 -9.90
C ALA A 173 -0.65 -5.49 -9.67
N LEU A 174 0.16 -6.43 -9.19
CA LEU A 174 1.62 -6.27 -9.04
C LEU A 174 2.37 -6.13 -10.38
N ARG A 175 1.77 -6.57 -11.48
CA ARG A 175 2.36 -6.56 -12.83
C ARG A 175 1.65 -5.56 -13.76
N HIS A 176 0.77 -4.72 -13.23
CA HIS A 176 -0.02 -3.82 -14.05
C HIS A 176 0.93 -2.77 -14.70
N PRO A 177 0.88 -2.59 -16.03
CA PRO A 177 1.90 -1.84 -16.77
C PRO A 177 1.87 -0.33 -16.48
N GLN A 178 0.73 0.20 -16.05
CA GLN A 178 0.55 1.63 -15.80
C GLN A 178 0.60 1.99 -14.31
N HIS A 179 0.40 1.02 -13.42
CA HIS A 179 0.28 1.28 -12.00
C HIS A 179 0.91 0.13 -11.18
N ASN A 180 1.88 0.44 -10.33
CA ASN A 180 2.52 -0.57 -9.49
C ASN A 180 1.84 -0.63 -8.12
N LEU A 181 1.08 -1.70 -7.84
CA LEU A 181 0.41 -1.87 -6.54
C LEU A 181 1.39 -1.78 -5.36
N LEU A 182 2.64 -2.24 -5.48
CA LEU A 182 3.63 -2.14 -4.39
C LEU A 182 4.01 -0.70 -4.08
N GLU A 183 4.19 0.09 -5.13
CA GLU A 183 4.51 1.51 -4.99
C GLU A 183 3.34 2.26 -4.35
N GLN A 184 2.13 2.04 -4.86
CA GLN A 184 0.92 2.69 -4.35
C GLN A 184 0.61 2.29 -2.90
N THR A 185 0.77 1.01 -2.55
CA THR A 185 0.63 0.54 -1.16
C THR A 185 1.75 1.05 -0.26
N GLY A 186 2.97 1.24 -0.78
CA GLY A 186 4.07 1.89 -0.09
C GLY A 186 3.76 3.35 0.28
N GLN A 187 3.28 4.13 -0.70
CA GLN A 187 2.86 5.53 -0.49
C GLN A 187 1.67 5.63 0.48
N LEU A 188 0.72 4.70 0.40
CA LEU A 188 -0.39 4.61 1.36
C LEU A 188 0.13 4.36 2.78
N ARG A 189 1.05 3.41 2.95
CA ARG A 189 1.66 3.12 4.26
C ARG A 189 2.37 4.33 4.84
N GLU A 190 3.14 5.06 4.02
CA GLU A 190 3.81 6.29 4.43
C GLU A 190 2.81 7.36 4.85
N SER A 191 1.74 7.55 4.08
CA SER A 191 0.65 8.48 4.39
C SER A 191 -0.06 8.14 5.70
N VAL A 192 -0.34 6.85 5.94
CA VAL A 192 -0.91 6.37 7.20
C VAL A 192 0.06 6.63 8.37
N SER A 193 1.35 6.32 8.21
CA SER A 193 2.36 6.56 9.25
C SER A 193 2.49 8.05 9.58
N ALA A 194 2.50 8.91 8.56
CA ALA A 194 2.51 10.36 8.73
C ALA A 194 1.26 10.84 9.50
N MET A 195 0.09 10.32 9.15
CA MET A 195 -1.16 10.64 9.85
C MET A 195 -1.16 10.21 11.31
N LEU A 196 -0.67 9.00 11.61
CA LEU A 196 -0.55 8.51 12.99
C LEU A 196 0.42 9.37 13.81
N THR A 197 1.54 9.76 13.21
CA THR A 197 2.55 10.62 13.84
C THR A 197 1.97 12.01 14.10
N LEU A 198 1.23 12.56 13.14
CA LEU A 198 0.54 13.84 13.27
C LEU A 198 -0.56 13.79 14.34
N GLN A 199 -1.30 12.68 14.45
CA GLN A 199 -2.31 12.48 15.49
C GLN A 199 -1.69 12.45 16.89
N GLN A 200 -0.53 11.80 17.05
CA GLN A 200 0.21 11.82 18.31
C GLN A 200 0.70 13.23 18.64
N ARG A 201 1.28 13.93 17.66
CA ARG A 201 1.74 15.32 17.83
C ARG A 201 0.59 16.26 18.19
N HIS A 202 -0.57 16.10 17.56
CA HIS A 202 -1.79 16.87 17.86
C HIS A 202 -2.20 16.70 19.33
N LYS A 203 -2.19 15.48 19.86
CA LYS A 203 -2.52 15.23 21.28
C LYS A 203 -1.58 15.97 22.22
N THR A 204 -0.29 16.00 21.93
CA THR A 204 0.71 16.73 22.75
C THR A 204 0.49 18.24 22.65
N LEU A 205 0.33 18.77 21.44
CA LEU A 205 0.21 20.21 21.22
C LEU A 205 -1.12 20.77 21.76
N ASN A 206 -2.20 20.00 21.74
CA ASN A 206 -3.45 20.40 22.41
C ASN A 206 -3.29 20.49 23.93
N ARG A 207 -2.47 19.65 24.55
CA ARG A 207 -2.19 19.77 25.99
C ARG A 207 -1.40 21.05 26.28
N GLU A 208 -0.41 21.36 25.45
CA GLU A 208 0.38 22.60 25.56
C GLU A 208 -0.48 23.85 25.33
N LEU A 209 -1.35 23.84 24.32
CA LEU A 209 -2.32 24.91 24.06
C LEU A 209 -3.25 25.13 25.25
N ASN A 210 -3.82 24.06 25.81
CA ASN A 210 -4.67 24.15 26.99
C ASN A 210 -3.92 24.73 28.21
N ALA A 211 -2.65 24.35 28.39
CA ALA A 211 -1.80 24.92 29.45
C ALA A 211 -1.53 26.42 29.23
N LEU A 212 -1.25 26.84 27.98
CA LEU A 212 -1.08 28.25 27.63
C LEU A 212 -2.36 29.06 27.86
N VAL A 213 -3.53 28.51 27.53
CA VAL A 213 -4.83 29.16 27.78
C VAL A 213 -5.04 29.35 29.29
N GLN A 214 -4.71 28.36 30.11
CA GLN A 214 -4.76 28.50 31.58
C GLN A 214 -3.78 29.56 32.08
N GLN A 215 -2.53 29.56 31.61
CA GLN A 215 -1.55 30.59 31.97
C GLN A 215 -2.03 32.00 31.62
N LEU A 216 -2.73 32.16 30.49
CA LEU A 216 -3.26 33.46 30.07
C LEU A 216 -4.39 33.94 31.00
N ALA A 217 -5.24 33.02 31.48
CA ALA A 217 -6.24 33.30 32.50
C ALA A 217 -5.59 33.68 33.85
N ASP A 218 -4.54 32.97 34.26
CA ASP A 218 -3.78 33.29 35.48
C ASP A 218 -3.13 34.67 35.38
N TYR A 219 -2.54 35.02 34.23
CA TYR A 219 -1.99 36.35 33.99
C TYR A 219 -3.05 37.46 34.06
N GLN A 220 -4.28 37.21 33.58
CA GLN A 220 -5.36 38.18 33.74
C GLN A 220 -5.71 38.42 35.21
N GLN A 221 -5.80 37.36 36.01
CA GLN A 221 -6.05 37.49 37.46
C GLN A 221 -4.90 38.22 38.17
N GLN A 222 -3.65 37.87 37.84
CA GLN A 222 -2.46 38.52 38.41
C GLN A 222 -2.39 40.00 38.05
N ARG A 223 -2.72 40.37 36.81
CA ARG A 223 -2.77 41.77 36.36
C ARG A 223 -3.74 42.58 37.22
N ILE A 224 -4.97 42.09 37.43
CA ILE A 224 -5.98 42.77 38.25
C ILE A 224 -5.48 42.97 39.69
N ALA A 225 -4.92 41.91 40.30
CA ALA A 225 -4.40 41.98 41.66
C ALA A 225 -3.20 42.95 41.79
N LEU A 226 -2.26 42.91 40.84
CA LEU A 226 -1.10 43.81 40.82
C LEU A 226 -1.51 45.26 40.60
N GLN A 227 -2.50 45.51 39.75
CA GLN A 227 -2.99 46.86 39.47
C GLN A 227 -3.64 47.48 40.71
N GLN A 228 -4.48 46.74 41.42
CA GLN A 228 -5.05 47.19 42.70
C GLN A 228 -4.00 47.41 43.80
N GLN A 229 -2.92 46.63 43.81
CA GLN A 229 -1.81 46.83 44.75
C GLN A 229 -0.98 48.07 44.40
N TRP A 230 -0.74 48.29 43.11
CA TRP A 230 0.00 49.44 42.61
C TRP A 230 -0.75 50.75 42.88
N GLU A 231 -2.06 50.81 42.62
CA GLU A 231 -2.90 51.98 42.91
C GLU A 231 -2.90 52.32 44.41
N ARG A 232 -3.06 51.31 45.29
CA ARG A 232 -2.96 51.49 46.74
C ARG A 232 -1.59 51.98 47.18
N GLY A 233 -0.52 51.40 46.65
CA GLY A 233 0.85 51.84 46.92
C GLY A 233 1.11 53.27 46.44
N GLN A 234 0.53 53.66 45.30
CA GLN A 234 0.64 55.01 44.77
C GLN A 234 -0.05 56.03 45.69
N GLN A 235 -1.27 55.75 46.15
CA GLN A 235 -1.97 56.60 47.13
C GLN A 235 -1.16 56.77 48.43
N GLN A 236 -0.56 55.68 48.93
CA GLN A 236 0.27 55.72 50.13
C GLN A 236 1.57 56.51 49.90
N ALA A 237 2.18 56.41 48.71
CA ALA A 237 3.33 57.22 48.34
C ALA A 237 2.98 58.72 48.27
N THR A 238 1.81 59.08 47.72
CA THR A 238 1.35 60.47 47.66
C THR A 238 1.13 61.04 49.06
N ALA A 239 0.43 60.32 49.93
CA ALA A 239 0.19 60.74 51.31
C ALA A 239 1.50 60.92 52.11
N LEU A 240 2.47 60.01 51.95
CA LEU A 240 3.80 60.15 52.56
C LEU A 240 4.63 61.30 51.95
N THR A 241 4.40 61.62 50.68
CA THR A 241 5.04 62.77 50.01
C THR A 241 4.47 64.10 50.51
N GLU A 242 3.17 64.16 50.82
CA GLU A 242 2.53 65.36 51.38
C GLU A 242 2.97 65.64 52.83
N GLN A 243 3.40 64.61 53.57
CA GLN A 243 3.94 64.73 54.93
C GLN A 243 5.42 65.15 55.00
N LEU A 244 6.09 65.27 53.85
CA LEU A 244 7.50 65.63 53.77
C LEU A 244 7.71 67.15 53.91
N ILE A 245 8.55 67.54 54.87
CA ILE A 245 8.95 68.94 55.04
C ILE A 245 10.30 69.16 54.34
N PRO A 246 10.42 70.14 53.43
CA PRO A 246 11.69 70.47 52.78
C PRO A 246 12.76 70.87 53.80
N ASN A 247 13.99 70.35 53.63
CA ASN A 247 15.17 70.62 54.47
C ASN A 247 15.09 70.20 55.95
N ASP A 248 14.09 69.40 56.36
CA ASP A 248 14.06 68.79 57.68
C ASP A 248 14.71 67.38 57.65
N PHE A 249 15.69 67.18 58.53
CA PHE A 249 16.48 65.95 58.70
C PHE A 249 16.26 65.28 60.06
N SER A 250 15.16 65.61 60.74
CA SER A 250 14.73 64.90 61.95
C SER A 250 14.61 63.38 61.69
N ASN A 251 14.78 62.58 62.75
CA ASN A 251 14.73 61.12 62.66
C ASN A 251 13.40 60.62 62.03
N GLU A 252 12.29 61.30 62.30
CA GLU A 252 10.97 61.00 61.70
C GLU A 252 10.94 61.31 60.19
N GLN A 253 11.44 62.47 59.75
CA GLN A 253 11.51 62.82 58.33
C GLN A 253 12.47 61.91 57.56
N MET A 254 13.59 61.50 58.17
CA MET A 254 14.50 60.52 57.57
C MET A 254 13.86 59.13 57.43
N ALA A 255 13.04 58.71 58.40
CA ALA A 255 12.26 57.47 58.31
C ALA A 255 11.21 57.53 57.18
N ILE A 256 10.53 58.67 57.01
CA ILE A 256 9.59 58.91 55.90
C ILE A 256 10.33 58.84 54.55
N ARG A 257 11.50 59.47 54.40
CA ARG A 257 12.30 59.40 53.15
C ARG A 257 12.74 57.98 52.80
N GLN A 258 13.16 57.19 53.80
CA GLN A 258 13.57 55.80 53.59
C GLN A 258 12.40 54.90 53.18
N THR A 259 11.25 55.03 53.84
CA THR A 259 10.04 54.26 53.51
C THR A 259 9.55 54.61 52.11
N LEU A 260 9.54 55.89 51.74
CA LEU A 260 9.14 56.37 50.40
C LEU A 260 10.08 55.83 49.30
N THR A 261 11.39 55.77 49.57
CA THR A 261 12.37 55.19 48.64
C THR A 261 12.12 53.70 48.41
N ARG A 262 11.87 52.93 49.48
CA ARG A 262 11.53 51.51 49.39
C ARG A 262 10.22 51.30 48.61
N LEU A 263 9.21 52.12 48.89
CA LEU A 263 7.89 52.03 48.28
C LEU A 263 7.94 52.39 46.78
N ARG A 264 8.70 53.42 46.39
CA ARG A 264 8.98 53.75 44.98
C ARG A 264 9.69 52.61 44.26
N ASN A 265 10.72 52.02 44.86
CA ASN A 265 11.41 50.86 44.26
C ASN A 265 10.48 49.66 44.08
N GLN A 266 9.54 49.45 45.00
CA GLN A 266 8.51 48.40 44.89
C GLN A 266 7.51 48.71 43.75
N LEU A 267 7.04 49.95 43.64
CA LEU A 267 6.14 50.39 42.57
C LEU A 267 6.79 50.23 41.19
N THR A 268 8.07 50.59 41.02
CA THR A 268 8.79 50.38 39.75
C THR A 268 8.88 48.91 39.37
N ARG A 269 9.12 48.01 40.34
CA ARG A 269 9.12 46.55 40.12
C ARG A 269 7.74 46.00 39.78
N GLN A 270 6.67 46.54 40.38
CA GLN A 270 5.31 46.15 40.06
C GLN A 270 4.92 46.63 38.65
N GLN A 271 5.34 47.82 38.26
CA GLN A 271 5.11 48.38 36.93
C GLN A 271 5.81 47.58 35.83
N SER A 272 7.06 47.15 36.06
CA SER A 272 7.75 46.29 35.09
C SER A 272 7.11 44.90 34.96
N ARG A 273 6.58 44.35 36.06
CA ARG A 273 5.79 43.10 36.03
C ARG A 273 4.48 43.26 35.25
N LEU A 274 3.76 44.37 35.43
CA LEU A 274 2.56 44.68 34.66
C LEU A 274 2.86 44.78 33.17
N ALA A 275 3.91 45.51 32.79
CA ALA A 275 4.32 45.63 31.39
C ALA A 275 4.67 44.27 30.76
N PHE A 276 5.36 43.39 31.49
CA PHE A 276 5.65 42.03 31.04
C PHE A 276 4.38 41.20 30.82
N ILE A 277 3.42 41.27 31.75
CA ILE A 277 2.14 40.56 31.63
C ILE A 277 1.34 41.07 30.43
N GLU A 278 1.28 42.38 30.23
CA GLU A 278 0.57 42.99 29.09
C GLU A 278 1.18 42.59 27.75
N GLN A 279 2.51 42.62 27.64
CA GLN A 279 3.21 42.14 26.45
C GLN A 279 2.96 40.64 26.18
N SER A 280 2.95 39.82 27.24
CA SER A 280 2.67 38.39 27.14
C SER A 280 1.23 38.10 26.69
N GLN A 281 0.26 38.85 27.22
CA GLN A 281 -1.16 38.75 26.83
C GLN A 281 -1.41 39.16 25.37
N GLN A 282 -0.62 40.08 24.83
CA GLN A 282 -0.73 40.47 23.42
C GLN A 282 -0.12 39.44 22.46
N THR A 283 0.99 38.79 22.86
CA THR A 283 1.78 37.93 21.97
C THR A 283 1.33 36.47 21.98
N LEU A 284 0.98 35.92 23.15
CA LEU A 284 0.59 34.52 23.30
C LEU A 284 -0.61 34.11 22.41
N PRO A 285 -1.72 34.88 22.31
CA PRO A 285 -2.86 34.49 21.47
C PRO A 285 -2.50 34.37 19.99
N ALA A 286 -1.60 35.23 19.49
CA ALA A 286 -1.16 35.19 18.10
C ALA A 286 -0.31 33.94 17.82
N ILE A 287 0.55 33.55 18.77
CA ILE A 287 1.36 32.32 18.69
C ILE A 287 0.44 31.09 18.70
N THR A 288 -0.53 31.05 19.63
CA THR A 288 -1.56 30.00 19.73
C THR A 288 -2.30 29.83 18.39
N ARG A 289 -2.87 30.92 17.84
CA ARG A 289 -3.58 30.87 16.55
C ARG A 289 -2.69 30.40 15.40
N LYS A 290 -1.42 30.84 15.37
CA LYS A 290 -0.48 30.42 14.33
C LYS A 290 -0.20 28.91 14.40
N LEU A 291 -0.02 28.38 15.61
CA LEU A 291 0.19 26.94 15.84
C LEU A 291 -1.05 26.12 15.45
N GLU A 292 -2.25 26.58 15.81
CA GLU A 292 -3.52 25.96 15.41
C GLU A 292 -3.66 25.91 13.88
N MET A 293 -3.45 27.04 13.19
CA MET A 293 -3.51 27.09 11.72
C MET A 293 -2.48 26.16 11.06
N GLN A 294 -1.24 26.14 11.56
CA GLN A 294 -0.20 25.24 11.04
C GLN A 294 -0.59 23.78 11.22
N LEU A 295 -1.13 23.40 12.39
CA LEU A 295 -1.61 22.04 12.64
C LEU A 295 -2.77 21.66 11.72
N GLN A 296 -3.72 22.57 11.52
CA GLN A 296 -4.87 22.31 10.67
C GLN A 296 -4.44 22.11 9.21
N ASN A 297 -3.57 22.98 8.69
CA ASN A 297 -3.00 22.84 7.35
C ASN A 297 -2.24 21.52 7.17
N LEU A 298 -1.44 21.11 8.16
CA LEU A 298 -0.72 19.83 8.11
C LEU A 298 -1.69 18.64 8.13
N ASN A 299 -2.76 18.72 8.94
CA ASN A 299 -3.78 17.69 9.02
C ASN A 299 -4.57 17.55 7.71
N ASP A 300 -4.98 18.68 7.12
CA ASP A 300 -5.72 18.69 5.85
C ASP A 300 -4.84 18.17 4.70
N THR A 301 -3.56 18.54 4.69
CA THR A 301 -2.57 18.02 3.73
C THR A 301 -2.40 16.51 3.89
N ALA A 302 -2.20 16.01 5.12
CA ALA A 302 -2.02 14.59 5.38
C ALA A 302 -3.28 13.78 5.05
N ARG A 303 -4.48 14.32 5.33
CA ARG A 303 -5.76 13.70 4.94
C ARG A 303 -5.92 13.63 3.44
N SER A 304 -5.61 14.70 2.72
CA SER A 304 -5.64 14.72 1.26
C SER A 304 -4.68 13.70 0.65
N GLN A 305 -3.45 13.62 1.16
CA GLN A 305 -2.46 12.61 0.74
C GLN A 305 -2.93 11.17 1.04
N LEU A 306 -3.53 10.94 2.20
CA LEU A 306 -4.11 9.64 2.55
C LEU A 306 -5.27 9.26 1.62
N GLN A 307 -6.17 10.20 1.31
CA GLN A 307 -7.28 9.96 0.38
C GLN A 307 -6.78 9.69 -1.03
N SER A 308 -5.80 10.47 -1.50
CA SER A 308 -5.19 10.29 -2.82
C SER A 308 -4.48 8.95 -2.96
N SER A 309 -3.71 8.54 -1.94
CA SER A 309 -3.01 7.25 -1.96
C SER A 309 -3.97 6.07 -1.87
N LEU A 310 -5.04 6.17 -1.08
CA LEU A 310 -6.10 5.15 -1.04
C LEU A 310 -6.83 5.05 -2.39
N ALA A 311 -7.16 6.19 -3.00
CA ALA A 311 -7.81 6.23 -4.31
C ALA A 311 -6.92 5.60 -5.39
N ALA A 312 -5.61 5.87 -5.37
CA ALA A 312 -4.67 5.28 -6.31
C ALA A 312 -4.60 3.75 -6.18
N VAL A 313 -4.50 3.21 -4.94
CA VAL A 313 -4.56 1.76 -4.70
C VAL A 313 -5.87 1.16 -5.20
N THR A 314 -6.99 1.82 -4.92
CA THR A 314 -8.32 1.35 -5.34
C THR A 314 -8.43 1.32 -6.86
N GLN A 315 -7.95 2.36 -7.54
CA GLN A 315 -7.93 2.43 -9.02
C GLN A 315 -7.14 1.27 -9.64
N VAL A 316 -5.94 0.96 -9.13
CA VAL A 316 -5.16 -0.20 -9.65
C VAL A 316 -5.94 -1.49 -9.54
N LEU A 317 -6.62 -1.69 -8.41
CA LEU A 317 -7.39 -2.91 -8.15
C LEU A 317 -8.63 -2.97 -9.04
N ASP A 318 -9.37 -1.88 -9.19
CA ASP A 318 -10.55 -1.80 -10.05
C ASP A 318 -10.21 -2.09 -11.52
N GLU A 319 -9.15 -1.47 -12.05
CA GLU A 319 -8.68 -1.71 -13.41
C GLU A 319 -8.22 -3.17 -13.61
N THR A 320 -7.48 -3.71 -12.64
CA THR A 320 -7.01 -5.11 -12.67
C THR A 320 -8.19 -6.08 -12.65
N LEU A 321 -9.19 -5.83 -11.82
CA LEU A 321 -10.39 -6.65 -11.71
C LEU A 321 -11.23 -6.58 -12.98
N ALA A 322 -11.40 -5.40 -13.57
CA ALA A 322 -12.09 -5.22 -14.84
C ALA A 322 -11.40 -6.01 -15.96
N GLN A 323 -10.08 -5.89 -16.09
CA GLN A 323 -9.32 -6.66 -17.08
C GLN A 323 -9.41 -8.17 -16.83
N TYR A 324 -9.40 -8.61 -15.57
CA TYR A 324 -9.51 -10.03 -15.26
C TYR A 324 -10.89 -10.57 -15.56
N ARG A 325 -11.95 -9.84 -15.21
CA ARG A 325 -13.34 -10.15 -15.55
C ARG A 325 -13.50 -10.31 -17.06
N THR A 326 -13.01 -9.36 -17.86
CA THR A 326 -13.10 -9.44 -19.34
C THR A 326 -12.46 -10.71 -19.88
N ILE A 327 -11.26 -11.07 -19.41
CA ILE A 327 -10.59 -12.29 -19.84
C ILE A 327 -11.40 -13.55 -19.48
N LEU A 328 -11.92 -13.63 -18.25
CA LEU A 328 -12.74 -14.75 -17.82
C LEU A 328 -14.05 -14.85 -18.61
N ILE A 329 -14.68 -13.72 -18.96
CA ILE A 329 -15.87 -13.69 -19.82
C ILE A 329 -15.53 -14.22 -21.22
N HIS A 330 -14.39 -13.82 -21.79
CA HIS A 330 -13.96 -14.32 -23.10
C HIS A 330 -13.70 -15.83 -23.07
N MET A 331 -13.01 -16.34 -22.05
CA MET A 331 -12.78 -17.78 -21.86
C MET A 331 -14.08 -18.56 -21.71
N LEU A 332 -15.01 -17.99 -20.95
CA LEU A 332 -16.33 -18.56 -20.76
C LEU A 332 -17.12 -18.62 -22.08
N ALA A 333 -17.13 -17.53 -22.85
CA ALA A 333 -17.80 -17.46 -24.13
C ALA A 333 -17.18 -18.43 -25.15
N GLU A 334 -15.84 -18.47 -25.24
CA GLU A 334 -15.10 -19.36 -26.13
C GLU A 334 -15.40 -20.83 -25.81
N SER A 335 -15.32 -21.22 -24.54
CA SER A 335 -15.62 -22.60 -24.13
C SER A 335 -17.06 -23.03 -24.43
N GLN A 336 -18.05 -22.14 -24.23
CA GLN A 336 -19.45 -22.40 -24.54
C GLN A 336 -19.71 -22.51 -26.04
N LEU A 337 -19.11 -21.61 -26.83
CA LEU A 337 -19.20 -21.62 -28.28
C LEU A 337 -18.66 -22.94 -28.83
N GLN A 338 -17.42 -23.30 -28.47
CA GLN A 338 -16.77 -24.51 -28.96
C GLN A 338 -17.52 -25.78 -28.53
N ARG A 339 -18.06 -25.81 -27.30
CA ARG A 339 -18.89 -26.94 -26.85
C ARG A 339 -20.19 -27.05 -27.67
N SER A 340 -20.82 -25.92 -28.00
CA SER A 340 -22.04 -25.89 -28.80
C SER A 340 -21.78 -26.35 -30.24
N GLU A 341 -20.67 -25.92 -30.83
CA GLU A 341 -20.22 -26.38 -32.16
C GLU A 341 -20.01 -27.90 -32.19
N LEU A 342 -19.35 -28.45 -31.17
CA LEU A 342 -19.15 -29.90 -31.04
C LEU A 342 -20.48 -30.67 -30.93
N LEU A 343 -21.47 -30.13 -30.21
CA LEU A 343 -22.81 -30.72 -30.12
C LEU A 343 -23.52 -30.72 -31.47
N LEU A 344 -23.49 -29.60 -32.21
CA LEU A 344 -24.09 -29.50 -33.54
C LEU A 344 -23.44 -30.47 -34.53
N LEU A 345 -22.12 -30.57 -34.51
CA LEU A 345 -21.38 -31.52 -35.35
C LEU A 345 -21.68 -32.99 -35.01
N SER A 346 -22.01 -33.29 -33.76
CA SER A 346 -22.44 -34.63 -33.34
C SER A 346 -23.87 -34.95 -33.80
N GLN A 347 -24.76 -33.96 -33.89
CA GLN A 347 -26.15 -34.13 -34.31
C GLN A 347 -26.32 -34.21 -35.84
N GLY A 348 -25.45 -33.55 -36.61
CA GLY A 348 -25.46 -33.59 -38.08
C GLY A 348 -24.81 -34.83 -38.72
N ARG A 349 -24.38 -35.82 -37.93
CA ARG A 349 -23.77 -37.08 -38.40
C ARG A 349 -24.74 -38.28 -38.40
N HIS A 350 -26.05 -38.03 -38.30
CA HIS A 350 -27.09 -39.06 -38.37
C HIS A 350 -27.80 -39.09 -39.71
#